data_AF-A0A9D9WNC9-F1
#
_entry.id   AF-A0A9D9WNC9-F1
#
_cell.length_a   1.000
_cell.length_b   1.000
_cell.length_c   1.000
_cell.angle_alpha   90.00
_cell.angle_beta   90.00
_cell.angle_gamma   90.00
#
_symmetry.space_group_name_H-M   'P 1'
#
loop_
_entity.id
_entity.type
_entity.pdbx_description
1 polymer ?
#
loop_
_entity_poly.entity_id
_entity_poly.type
_entity_poly.pdbx_seq_one_letter_code
_entity_poly.pdbx_strand_id
1 'polypeptide(L)'
;MKRKMIYIILTLVLTVVSISQASNKKLEISKEELSKIAERIFQNEAGGKKDNLVYWNKGENFPSLGIGHFIWYKEGEPDRFEESFPKLVEFYKTNKIELPTILKDNKYAPWINRNQLFSEKQNKDKDVAELTEFLNNTKDTQILFIFERLKSSLEKMKEKSTNKENLEYQFYRVANSPNGLYALIDYVNFKGEGINDSETYNKKGWGLRQVLENMTGKEIGNTALTEFSNSAKSVLEQRVKNSDPKRNELKWLLGWKNRCETYKNKK
;
A
#
# COMPACT_ATOMS: atom_id res chain seq x y z
N MET A 1 -65.20 45.17 -28.06
CA MET A 1 -65.16 43.88 -27.34
C MET A 1 -64.71 42.79 -28.31
N LYS A 2 -63.46 42.31 -28.19
CA LYS A 2 -62.98 40.93 -28.45
C LYS A 2 -61.45 40.92 -28.34
N ARG A 3 -60.96 40.22 -27.31
CA ARG A 3 -59.55 40.05 -26.94
C ARG A 3 -58.92 38.91 -27.75
N LYS A 4 -57.65 39.13 -28.11
CA LYS A 4 -56.48 38.23 -28.28
C LYS A 4 -56.71 36.71 -28.30
N MET A 5 -55.94 36.02 -29.16
CA MET A 5 -54.91 35.07 -28.68
C MET A 5 -53.90 34.73 -29.79
N ILE A 6 -52.66 35.17 -29.59
CA ILE A 6 -51.47 34.71 -30.32
C ILE A 6 -50.95 33.52 -29.52
N TYR A 7 -50.85 32.35 -30.15
CA TYR A 7 -50.20 31.18 -29.56
C TYR A 7 -48.73 31.17 -30.00
N ILE A 8 -47.83 31.49 -29.07
CA ILE A 8 -46.39 31.25 -29.21
C ILE A 8 -46.14 29.83 -28.71
N ILE A 9 -45.78 28.93 -29.62
CA ILE A 9 -45.35 27.56 -29.27
C ILE A 9 -43.88 27.66 -28.82
N LEU A 10 -43.67 27.57 -27.50
CA LEU A 10 -42.35 27.52 -26.89
C LEU A 10 -41.89 26.05 -26.85
N THR A 11 -40.98 25.66 -27.74
CA THR A 11 -40.35 24.33 -27.71
C THR A 11 -39.27 24.31 -26.64
N LEU A 12 -39.57 23.69 -25.50
CA LEU A 12 -38.65 23.50 -24.38
C LEU A 12 -37.66 22.37 -24.74
N VAL A 13 -36.44 22.71 -25.13
CA VAL A 13 -35.35 21.74 -25.30
C VAL A 13 -34.85 21.36 -23.91
N LEU A 14 -35.31 20.22 -23.39
CA LEU A 14 -34.82 19.65 -22.15
C LEU A 14 -33.42 19.07 -22.41
N THR A 15 -32.37 19.84 -22.12
CA THR A 15 -31.01 19.30 -22.06
C THR A 15 -30.92 18.40 -20.84
N VAL A 16 -30.93 17.10 -21.06
CA VAL A 16 -30.61 16.12 -20.03
C VAL A 16 -29.12 16.24 -19.75
N VAL A 17 -28.76 17.12 -18.82
CA VAL A 17 -27.42 17.10 -18.23
C VAL A 17 -27.35 15.81 -17.43
N SER A 18 -26.70 14.79 -18.01
CA SER A 18 -26.28 13.62 -17.27
C SER A 18 -25.26 14.08 -16.23
N ILE A 19 -25.75 14.44 -15.04
CA ILE A 19 -24.92 14.55 -13.85
C ILE A 19 -24.33 13.15 -13.68
N SER A 20 -23.05 13.01 -14.05
CA SER A 20 -22.29 11.81 -13.72
C SER A 20 -22.38 11.67 -12.21
N GLN A 21 -23.16 10.72 -11.75
CA GLN A 21 -23.08 10.24 -10.39
C GLN A 21 -21.66 9.70 -10.26
N ALA A 22 -20.74 10.53 -9.74
CA ALA A 22 -19.57 10.03 -9.06
C ALA A 22 -20.10 9.16 -7.94
N SER A 23 -20.29 7.87 -8.24
CA SER A 23 -20.63 6.88 -7.24
C SER A 23 -19.56 7.04 -6.19
N ASN A 24 -19.99 7.28 -4.96
CA ASN A 24 -19.14 7.29 -3.79
C ASN A 24 -18.66 5.84 -3.64
N LYS A 25 -17.69 5.43 -4.47
CA LYS A 25 -17.17 4.05 -4.54
C LYS A 25 -16.38 3.84 -3.27
N LYS A 26 -17.06 3.46 -2.21
CA LYS A 26 -16.41 3.07 -0.98
C LYS A 26 -15.71 1.75 -1.25
N LEU A 27 -14.43 1.65 -0.90
CA LEU A 27 -13.77 0.36 -0.81
C LEU A 27 -14.44 -0.41 0.33
N GLU A 28 -15.15 -1.47 -0.02
CA GLU A 28 -15.73 -2.41 0.93
C GLU A 28 -15.00 -3.75 0.79
N ILE A 29 -14.62 -4.33 1.92
CA ILE A 29 -13.91 -5.59 1.98
C ILE A 29 -14.40 -6.38 3.20
N SER A 30 -14.61 -7.67 3.00
CA SER A 30 -15.00 -8.57 4.09
C SER A 30 -13.80 -8.87 5.00
N LYS A 31 -14.06 -9.23 6.26
CA LYS A 31 -13.00 -9.71 7.16
C LYS A 31 -12.27 -10.92 6.58
N GLU A 32 -13.02 -11.86 6.00
CA GLU A 32 -12.48 -13.07 5.35
C GLU A 32 -11.47 -12.72 4.24
N GLU A 33 -11.79 -11.73 3.42
CA GLU A 33 -10.91 -11.27 2.35
C GLU A 33 -9.69 -10.54 2.91
N LEU A 34 -9.84 -9.70 3.92
CA LEU A 34 -8.72 -9.07 4.61
C LEU A 34 -7.76 -10.10 5.20
N SER A 35 -8.25 -11.15 5.87
CA SER A 35 -7.38 -12.19 6.44
C SER A 35 -6.62 -12.95 5.35
N LYS A 36 -7.23 -13.23 4.18
CA LYS A 36 -6.51 -13.82 3.04
C LYS A 36 -5.40 -12.89 2.51
N ILE A 37 -5.67 -11.59 2.43
CA ILE A 37 -4.65 -10.61 2.04
C ILE A 37 -3.54 -10.56 3.10
N ALA A 38 -3.88 -10.58 4.39
CA ALA A 38 -2.93 -10.58 5.50
C ALA A 38 -1.92 -11.72 5.38
N GLU A 39 -2.40 -12.94 5.10
CA GLU A 39 -1.51 -14.09 4.89
C GLU A 39 -0.60 -13.89 3.67
N ARG A 40 -1.09 -13.35 2.56
CA ARG A 40 -0.24 -13.11 1.39
C ARG A 40 0.81 -12.03 1.64
N ILE A 41 0.45 -10.98 2.35
CA ILE A 41 1.38 -9.93 2.76
C ILE A 41 2.42 -10.52 3.72
N PHE A 42 2.00 -11.32 4.70
CA PHE A 42 2.90 -12.03 5.60
C PHE A 42 3.86 -12.98 4.88
N GLN A 43 3.39 -13.71 3.85
CA GLN A 43 4.24 -14.54 2.99
C GLN A 43 5.25 -13.72 2.21
N ASN A 44 4.83 -12.59 1.63
CA ASN A 44 5.69 -11.74 0.80
C ASN A 44 6.76 -11.02 1.62
N GLU A 45 6.41 -10.52 2.81
CA GLU A 45 7.31 -9.73 3.62
C GLU A 45 8.16 -10.61 4.54
N ALA A 46 7.51 -11.45 5.36
CA ALA A 46 8.18 -12.22 6.40
C ALA A 46 8.40 -13.70 6.01
N GLY A 47 8.09 -14.10 4.77
CA GLY A 47 8.18 -15.49 4.32
C GLY A 47 7.19 -16.42 5.02
N GLY A 48 6.14 -15.88 5.63
CA GLY A 48 5.17 -16.65 6.41
C GLY A 48 5.71 -17.19 7.74
N LYS A 49 6.87 -16.70 8.17
CA LYS A 49 7.55 -17.20 9.37
C LYS A 49 7.30 -16.24 10.52
N LYS A 50 6.71 -16.75 11.60
CA LYS A 50 6.44 -15.99 12.82
C LYS A 50 7.71 -15.31 13.37
N ASP A 51 8.84 -15.99 13.31
CA ASP A 51 10.13 -15.45 13.79
C ASP A 51 10.57 -14.19 13.03
N ASN A 52 10.07 -13.99 11.81
CA ASN A 52 10.37 -12.82 10.97
C ASN A 52 9.40 -11.65 11.21
N LEU A 53 8.40 -11.79 12.09
CA LEU A 53 7.54 -10.66 12.50
C LEU A 53 8.29 -9.60 13.32
N VAL A 54 9.47 -9.93 13.85
CA VAL A 54 10.42 -8.98 14.43
C VAL A 54 11.78 -9.29 13.82
N TYR A 55 12.14 -8.57 12.77
CA TYR A 55 13.33 -8.84 11.98
C TYR A 55 14.13 -7.56 11.72
N TRP A 56 15.41 -7.70 11.39
CA TRP A 56 16.27 -6.57 11.05
C TRP A 56 17.21 -6.99 9.92
N ASN A 57 17.08 -6.38 8.75
CA ASN A 57 17.91 -6.74 7.59
C ASN A 57 19.36 -6.27 7.78
N LYS A 58 20.28 -6.99 7.14
CA LYS A 58 21.68 -6.58 7.09
C LYS A 58 21.81 -5.29 6.27
N GLY A 59 22.41 -4.26 6.85
CA GLY A 59 22.67 -2.98 6.18
C GLY A 59 21.59 -1.92 6.38
N GLU A 60 20.53 -2.23 7.14
CA GLU A 60 19.54 -1.24 7.60
C GLU A 60 19.85 -0.80 9.03
N ASN A 61 19.42 0.40 9.40
CA ASN A 61 19.58 0.93 10.76
C ASN A 61 18.30 0.82 11.62
N PHE A 62 17.35 0.00 11.19
CA PHE A 62 16.04 -0.18 11.82
C PHE A 62 15.54 -1.63 11.68
N PRO A 63 14.78 -2.14 12.66
CA PRO A 63 13.98 -3.35 12.49
C PRO A 63 12.71 -3.10 11.64
N SER A 64 12.23 -4.17 11.02
CA SER A 64 10.92 -4.29 10.39
C SER A 64 10.03 -5.21 11.23
N LEU A 65 8.80 -4.78 11.48
CA LEU A 65 7.87 -5.47 12.36
C LEU A 65 6.56 -5.84 11.68
N GLY A 66 5.92 -6.89 12.15
CA GLY A 66 4.59 -7.31 11.73
C GLY A 66 4.53 -7.82 10.30
N ILE A 67 3.32 -8.15 9.83
CA ILE A 67 3.10 -8.71 8.49
C ILE A 67 3.42 -7.70 7.39
N GLY A 68 3.29 -6.40 7.68
CA GLY A 68 3.55 -5.33 6.73
C GLY A 68 5.01 -4.87 6.69
N HIS A 69 5.92 -5.47 7.49
CA HIS A 69 7.30 -4.99 7.62
C HIS A 69 7.37 -3.50 7.98
N PHE A 70 6.57 -3.10 8.97
CA PHE A 70 6.52 -1.73 9.45
C PHE A 70 7.87 -1.31 10.04
N ILE A 71 8.38 -0.17 9.57
CA ILE A 71 9.68 0.36 10.01
C ILE A 71 9.53 1.03 11.38
N TRP A 72 10.44 0.71 12.31
CA TRP A 72 10.56 1.36 13.62
C TRP A 72 11.97 1.88 13.80
N TYR A 73 12.15 3.20 13.80
CA TYR A 73 13.48 3.81 13.95
C TYR A 73 13.91 3.85 15.41
N LYS A 74 15.23 3.89 15.60
CA LYS A 74 15.83 4.28 16.87
C LYS A 74 15.68 5.79 17.09
N GLU A 75 15.77 6.22 18.34
CA GLU A 75 15.70 7.64 18.66
C GLU A 75 16.81 8.42 17.96
N GLY A 76 16.43 9.50 17.25
CA GLY A 76 17.39 10.39 16.60
C GLY A 76 18.09 9.83 15.35
N GLU A 77 17.74 8.62 14.91
CA GLU A 77 18.41 7.94 13.79
C GLU A 77 17.44 7.51 12.66
N PRO A 78 16.72 8.46 12.02
CA PRO A 78 15.88 8.13 10.87
C PRO A 78 16.73 7.75 9.65
N ASP A 79 16.18 6.92 8.77
CA ASP A 79 16.72 6.61 7.45
C ASP A 79 15.81 7.22 6.36
N ARG A 80 16.16 7.02 5.09
CA ARG A 80 15.46 7.57 3.92
C ARG A 80 14.01 7.10 3.72
N PHE A 81 13.57 6.08 4.45
CA PHE A 81 12.25 5.46 4.28
C PHE A 81 11.22 6.05 5.24
N GLU A 82 9.94 6.00 4.89
CA GLU A 82 8.87 6.46 5.78
C GLU A 82 8.72 5.50 6.98
N GLU A 83 8.79 6.05 8.19
CA GLU A 83 8.50 5.29 9.41
C GLU A 83 7.00 4.99 9.52
N SER A 84 6.66 3.72 9.79
CA SER A 84 5.26 3.29 9.78
C SER A 84 4.81 2.57 11.04
N PHE A 85 5.72 1.99 11.83
CA PHE A 85 5.35 1.21 13.01
C PHE A 85 4.69 2.06 14.11
N PRO A 86 5.17 3.28 14.44
CA PRO A 86 4.49 4.12 15.43
C PRO A 86 3.03 4.42 15.08
N LYS A 87 2.71 4.57 13.79
CA LYS A 87 1.32 4.79 13.32
C LYS A 87 0.45 3.56 13.56
N LEU A 88 1.00 2.35 13.43
CA LEU A 88 0.32 1.11 13.79
C LEU A 88 0.11 1.02 15.31
N VAL A 89 1.10 1.43 16.12
CA VAL A 89 0.97 1.47 17.59
C VAL A 89 -0.18 2.39 18.03
N GLU A 90 -0.30 3.58 17.43
CA GLU A 90 -1.44 4.47 17.69
C GLU A 90 -2.77 3.88 17.21
N PHE A 91 -2.75 3.11 16.12
CA PHE A 91 -3.94 2.39 15.67
C PHE A 91 -4.37 1.31 16.68
N TYR A 92 -3.44 0.56 17.29
CA TYR A 92 -3.75 -0.37 18.39
C TYR A 92 -4.40 0.35 19.58
N LYS A 93 -3.83 1.47 20.01
CA LYS A 93 -4.37 2.29 21.12
C LYS A 93 -5.79 2.78 20.82
N THR A 94 -6.01 3.30 19.61
CA THR A 94 -7.33 3.79 19.17
C THR A 94 -8.37 2.67 19.16
N ASN A 95 -7.96 1.44 18.83
CA ASN A 95 -8.82 0.24 18.87
C ASN A 95 -8.87 -0.44 20.24
N LYS A 96 -8.31 0.19 21.29
CA LYS A 96 -8.29 -0.31 22.68
C LYS A 96 -7.65 -1.70 22.81
N ILE A 97 -6.67 -2.00 21.98
CA ILE A 97 -5.88 -3.22 22.06
C ILE A 97 -4.75 -3.00 23.07
N GLU A 98 -4.63 -3.89 24.05
CA GLU A 98 -3.58 -3.81 25.04
C GLU A 98 -2.21 -4.06 24.41
N LEU A 99 -1.27 -3.14 24.66
CA LEU A 99 0.08 -3.22 24.15
C LEU A 99 0.98 -4.12 25.02
N PRO A 100 1.92 -4.88 24.44
CA PRO A 100 2.96 -5.59 25.17
C PRO A 100 3.94 -4.60 25.82
N THR A 101 4.71 -5.07 26.79
CA THR A 101 5.59 -4.25 27.66
C THR A 101 6.54 -3.37 26.84
N ILE A 102 7.21 -3.97 25.84
CA ILE A 102 8.17 -3.26 24.99
C ILE A 102 7.56 -2.05 24.25
N LEU A 103 6.27 -2.08 23.90
CA LEU A 103 5.57 -0.98 23.22
C LEU A 103 4.97 0.05 24.18
N LYS A 104 4.78 -0.32 25.45
CA LYS A 104 4.40 0.60 26.53
C LYS A 104 5.60 1.45 26.95
N ASP A 105 6.77 0.82 27.05
CA ASP A 105 7.97 1.44 27.63
C ASP A 105 8.82 2.19 26.59
N ASN A 106 8.68 1.86 25.30
CA ASN A 106 9.52 2.41 24.25
C ASN A 106 8.71 3.10 23.15
N LYS A 107 9.06 4.36 22.88
CA LYS A 107 8.55 5.10 21.71
C LYS A 107 9.31 4.71 20.43
N TYR A 108 10.60 4.40 20.55
CA TYR A 108 11.52 4.08 19.46
C TYR A 108 12.04 2.65 19.61
N ALA A 109 12.61 2.08 18.56
CA ALA A 109 13.18 0.74 18.62
C ALA A 109 14.25 0.68 19.75
N PRO A 110 14.11 -0.22 20.74
CA PRO A 110 14.95 -0.20 21.95
C PRO A 110 16.35 -0.80 21.75
N TRP A 111 16.55 -1.50 20.63
CA TRP A 111 17.80 -2.18 20.32
C TRP A 111 18.80 -1.20 19.71
N ILE A 112 20.03 -1.21 20.23
CA ILE A 112 21.15 -0.41 19.73
C ILE A 112 21.48 -0.80 18.28
N ASN A 113 21.41 -2.10 17.98
CA ASN A 113 21.71 -2.64 16.67
C ASN A 113 21.09 -4.03 16.45
N ARG A 114 21.21 -4.51 15.22
CA ARG A 114 20.78 -5.85 14.78
C ARG A 114 21.31 -6.97 15.69
N ASN A 115 22.57 -6.94 16.10
CA ASN A 115 23.16 -8.04 16.89
C ASN A 115 22.50 -8.16 18.26
N GLN A 116 22.14 -7.04 18.88
CA GLN A 116 21.41 -7.05 20.16
C GLN A 116 20.05 -7.75 20.00
N LEU A 117 19.23 -7.33 19.02
CA LEU A 117 17.93 -7.95 18.75
C LEU A 117 18.06 -9.47 18.54
N PHE A 118 19.02 -9.92 17.71
CA PHE A 118 19.19 -11.35 17.45
C PHE A 118 19.74 -12.13 18.65
N SER A 119 20.59 -11.52 19.48
CA SER A 119 21.06 -12.12 20.73
C SER A 119 19.91 -12.31 21.71
N GLU A 120 19.03 -11.30 21.86
CA GLU A 120 17.85 -11.38 22.71
C GLU A 120 16.87 -12.45 22.22
N LYS A 121 16.63 -12.53 20.89
CA LYS A 121 15.83 -13.63 20.30
C LYS A 121 16.44 -15.01 20.59
N GLN A 122 17.76 -15.17 20.44
CA GLN A 122 18.45 -16.43 20.70
C GLN A 122 18.35 -16.85 22.17
N ASN A 123 18.43 -15.87 23.08
CA ASN A 123 18.32 -16.08 24.52
C ASN A 123 16.87 -16.17 25.02
N LYS A 124 15.88 -16.13 24.11
CA LYS A 124 14.44 -16.18 24.42
C LYS A 124 14.03 -15.06 25.38
N ASP A 125 14.50 -13.85 25.10
CA ASP A 125 14.07 -12.65 25.81
C ASP A 125 12.53 -12.56 25.83
N LYS A 126 11.98 -12.23 27.00
CA LYS A 126 10.53 -12.26 27.23
C LYS A 126 9.81 -11.16 26.47
N ASP A 127 10.39 -9.98 26.38
CA ASP A 127 9.76 -8.82 25.76
C ASP A 127 9.76 -8.97 24.23
N VAL A 128 10.86 -9.50 23.66
CA VAL A 128 10.92 -9.82 22.23
C VAL A 128 9.95 -10.96 21.86
N ALA A 129 9.82 -11.97 22.72
CA ALA A 129 8.87 -13.06 22.54
C ALA A 129 7.41 -12.58 22.63
N GLU A 130 7.09 -11.75 23.63
CA GLU A 130 5.78 -11.12 23.82
C GLU A 130 5.40 -10.26 22.60
N LEU A 131 6.33 -9.43 22.12
CA LEU A 131 6.12 -8.62 20.91
C LEU A 131 5.85 -9.48 19.67
N THR A 132 6.62 -10.56 19.50
CA THR A 132 6.45 -11.47 18.36
C THR A 132 5.10 -12.17 18.41
N GLU A 133 4.66 -12.61 19.59
CA GLU A 133 3.33 -13.20 19.79
C GLU A 133 2.21 -12.20 19.55
N PHE A 134 2.34 -10.99 20.09
CA PHE A 134 1.39 -9.90 19.91
C PHE A 134 1.20 -9.57 18.43
N LEU A 135 2.27 -9.43 17.66
CA LEU A 135 2.22 -9.18 16.22
C LEU A 135 1.62 -10.38 15.45
N ASN A 136 1.83 -11.60 15.92
CA ASN A 136 1.23 -12.77 15.30
C ASN A 136 -0.30 -12.85 15.54
N ASN A 137 -0.75 -12.46 16.73
CA ASN A 137 -2.15 -12.55 17.13
C ASN A 137 -3.00 -11.37 16.66
N THR A 138 -2.36 -10.31 16.17
CA THR A 138 -3.02 -9.09 15.72
C THR A 138 -2.89 -8.86 14.21
N LYS A 139 -2.68 -9.92 13.43
CA LYS A 139 -2.59 -9.83 11.96
C LYS A 139 -3.82 -9.18 11.32
N ASP A 140 -5.01 -9.47 11.84
CA ASP A 140 -6.26 -8.86 11.36
C ASP A 140 -6.30 -7.34 11.60
N THR A 141 -5.77 -6.87 12.74
CA THR A 141 -5.64 -5.44 13.01
C THR A 141 -4.60 -4.78 12.10
N GLN A 142 -3.48 -5.45 11.84
CA GLN A 142 -2.42 -4.94 10.96
C GLN A 142 -2.92 -4.79 9.52
N ILE A 143 -3.65 -5.79 8.99
CA ILE A 143 -4.16 -5.67 7.62
C ILE A 143 -5.27 -4.63 7.53
N LEU A 144 -6.11 -4.48 8.56
CA LEU A 144 -7.09 -3.40 8.61
C LEU A 144 -6.40 -2.04 8.58
N PHE A 145 -5.34 -1.84 9.37
CA PHE A 145 -4.54 -0.63 9.36
C PHE A 145 -3.95 -0.34 7.97
N ILE A 146 -3.38 -1.35 7.30
CA ILE A 146 -2.84 -1.22 5.94
C ILE A 146 -3.94 -0.83 4.95
N PHE A 147 -5.14 -1.42 5.07
CA PHE A 147 -6.29 -1.10 4.24
C PHE A 147 -6.80 0.34 4.46
N GLU A 148 -6.88 0.81 5.71
CA GLU A 148 -7.23 2.21 6.02
C GLU A 148 -6.20 3.20 5.45
N ARG A 149 -4.91 2.83 5.50
CA ARG A 149 -3.84 3.60 4.85
C ARG A 149 -4.03 3.67 3.34
N LEU A 150 -4.30 2.55 2.67
CA LEU A 150 -4.53 2.52 1.22
C LEU A 150 -5.65 3.48 0.80
N LYS A 151 -6.77 3.50 1.55
CA LYS A 151 -7.87 4.44 1.30
C LYS A 151 -7.39 5.90 1.34
N SER A 152 -6.55 6.22 2.32
CA SER A 152 -5.95 7.55 2.46
C SER A 152 -4.91 7.85 1.38
N SER A 153 -4.22 6.85 0.86
CA SER A 153 -3.22 7.00 -0.20
C SER A 153 -3.84 7.49 -1.51
N LEU A 154 -5.10 7.13 -1.82
CA LEU A 154 -5.76 7.54 -3.06
C LEU A 154 -5.80 9.07 -3.20
N GLU A 155 -6.26 9.78 -2.17
CA GLU A 155 -6.37 11.25 -2.23
C GLU A 155 -5.00 11.91 -2.35
N LYS A 156 -3.99 11.42 -1.63
CA LYS A 156 -2.60 11.91 -1.77
C LYS A 156 -2.05 11.69 -3.18
N MET A 157 -2.33 10.54 -3.79
CA MET A 157 -1.91 10.25 -5.16
C MET A 157 -2.63 11.18 -6.17
N LYS A 158 -3.93 11.45 -5.96
CA LYS A 158 -4.71 12.39 -6.77
C LYS A 158 -4.16 13.81 -6.68
N GLU A 159 -3.74 14.27 -5.50
CA GLU A 159 -3.12 15.59 -5.34
C GLU A 159 -1.84 15.76 -6.16
N LYS A 160 -1.07 14.68 -6.34
CA LYS A 160 0.19 14.68 -7.11
C LYS A 160 0.04 14.31 -8.58
N SER A 161 -1.13 13.85 -9.01
CA SER A 161 -1.35 13.40 -10.39
C SER A 161 -1.81 14.52 -11.31
N THR A 162 -1.28 14.53 -12.53
CA THR A 162 -1.75 15.42 -13.60
C THR A 162 -3.03 14.92 -14.26
N ASN A 163 -3.41 13.66 -14.09
CA ASN A 163 -4.65 13.07 -14.60
C ASN A 163 -5.38 12.32 -13.48
N LYS A 164 -5.98 13.11 -12.58
CA LYS A 164 -6.67 12.62 -11.39
C LYS A 164 -7.81 11.65 -11.72
N GLU A 165 -8.56 11.95 -12.78
CA GLU A 165 -9.69 11.14 -13.24
C GLU A 165 -9.25 9.76 -13.69
N ASN A 166 -8.20 9.65 -14.51
CA ASN A 166 -7.66 8.36 -14.92
C ASN A 166 -7.10 7.59 -13.72
N LEU A 167 -6.34 8.27 -12.85
CA LEU A 167 -5.76 7.61 -11.67
C LEU A 167 -6.84 7.00 -10.78
N GLU A 168 -7.87 7.77 -10.45
CA GLU A 168 -8.98 7.32 -9.61
C GLU A 168 -9.78 6.21 -10.29
N TYR A 169 -10.07 6.34 -11.59
CA TYR A 169 -10.72 5.30 -12.38
C TYR A 169 -9.92 3.99 -12.34
N GLN A 170 -8.62 4.05 -12.59
CA GLN A 170 -7.74 2.89 -12.60
C GLN A 170 -7.59 2.25 -11.22
N PHE A 171 -7.53 3.06 -10.16
CA PHE A 171 -7.54 2.59 -8.78
C PHE A 171 -8.78 1.75 -8.50
N TYR A 172 -9.98 2.28 -8.77
CA TYR A 172 -11.22 1.55 -8.54
C TYR A 172 -11.44 0.40 -9.51
N ARG A 173 -10.93 0.48 -10.75
CA ARG A 173 -10.97 -0.63 -11.71
C ARG A 173 -10.16 -1.82 -11.20
N VAL A 174 -8.99 -1.58 -10.61
CA VAL A 174 -8.20 -2.63 -9.95
C VAL A 174 -8.90 -3.06 -8.66
N ALA A 175 -9.24 -2.15 -7.76
CA ALA A 175 -9.80 -2.49 -6.44
C ALA A 175 -11.07 -3.35 -6.50
N ASN A 176 -11.94 -3.12 -7.50
CA ASN A 176 -13.18 -3.88 -7.69
C ASN A 176 -12.99 -5.19 -8.49
N SER A 177 -11.76 -5.51 -8.88
CA SER A 177 -11.45 -6.79 -9.52
C SER A 177 -11.16 -7.86 -8.45
N PRO A 178 -11.55 -9.14 -8.64
CA PRO A 178 -11.19 -10.20 -7.70
C PRO A 178 -9.66 -10.28 -7.57
N ASN A 179 -9.12 -10.18 -6.35
CA ASN A 179 -7.67 -10.05 -6.05
C ASN A 179 -7.07 -8.63 -6.19
N GLY A 180 -7.88 -7.63 -6.52
CA GLY A 180 -7.43 -6.26 -6.76
C GLY A 180 -6.90 -5.55 -5.52
N LEU A 181 -7.60 -5.69 -4.39
CA LEU A 181 -7.17 -5.07 -3.14
C LEU A 181 -5.81 -5.63 -2.68
N TYR A 182 -5.56 -6.93 -2.85
CA TYR A 182 -4.22 -7.48 -2.63
C TYR A 182 -3.17 -6.78 -3.48
N ALA A 183 -3.41 -6.63 -4.79
CA ALA A 183 -2.44 -6.03 -5.70
C ALA A 183 -2.11 -4.58 -5.32
N LEU A 184 -3.12 -3.79 -4.95
CA LEU A 184 -2.94 -2.41 -4.51
C LEU A 184 -2.20 -2.32 -3.17
N ILE A 185 -2.62 -3.11 -2.18
CA ILE A 185 -1.99 -3.16 -0.85
C ILE A 185 -0.54 -3.59 -0.96
N ASP A 186 -0.29 -4.71 -1.65
CA ASP A 186 1.05 -5.27 -1.80
C ASP A 186 1.98 -4.28 -2.52
N TYR A 187 1.52 -3.62 -3.58
CA TYR A 187 2.37 -2.69 -4.31
C TYR A 187 2.71 -1.44 -3.49
N VAL A 188 1.76 -0.90 -2.71
CA VAL A 188 2.07 0.21 -1.77
C VAL A 188 3.07 -0.25 -0.71
N ASN A 189 2.90 -1.44 -0.15
CA ASN A 189 3.84 -1.98 0.85
C ASN A 189 5.23 -2.25 0.26
N PHE A 190 5.28 -2.66 -1.01
CA PHE A 190 6.48 -3.04 -1.72
C PHE A 190 7.29 -1.85 -2.26
N LYS A 191 6.60 -0.84 -2.83
CA LYS A 191 7.22 0.27 -3.59
C LYS A 191 6.73 1.66 -3.21
N GLY A 192 5.82 1.76 -2.26
CA GLY A 192 5.27 3.03 -1.80
C GLY A 192 4.18 3.61 -2.69
N GLU A 193 3.64 4.74 -2.26
CA GLU A 193 2.53 5.43 -2.92
C GLU A 193 2.97 6.14 -4.22
N GLY A 194 4.27 6.47 -4.35
CA GLY A 194 4.81 7.18 -5.51
C GLY A 194 4.57 8.70 -5.47
N ILE A 195 4.50 9.26 -4.27
CA ILE A 195 4.26 10.70 -4.01
C ILE A 195 5.48 11.44 -3.46
N ASN A 196 6.53 10.72 -3.04
CA ASN A 196 7.77 11.29 -2.52
C ASN A 196 8.74 11.59 -3.67
N ASP A 197 9.11 12.87 -3.84
CA ASP A 197 10.01 13.29 -4.90
C ASP A 197 11.44 12.73 -4.74
N SER A 198 11.82 12.36 -3.52
CA SER A 198 13.09 11.68 -3.23
C SER A 198 13.12 10.23 -3.69
N GLU A 199 11.95 9.64 -3.94
CA GLU A 199 11.79 8.30 -4.50
C GLU A 199 11.59 8.35 -6.02
N THR A 200 12.45 9.13 -6.69
CA THR A 200 12.46 9.26 -8.14
C THR A 200 13.89 9.17 -8.70
N TYR A 201 14.00 8.68 -9.93
CA TYR A 201 15.20 8.84 -10.73
C TYR A 201 14.83 9.62 -11.99
N ASN A 202 15.57 10.69 -12.30
CA ASN A 202 15.25 11.58 -13.42
C ASN A 202 13.80 12.09 -13.40
N LYS A 203 13.28 12.41 -12.19
CA LYS A 203 11.88 12.82 -11.95
C LYS A 203 10.83 11.76 -12.31
N LYS A 204 11.23 10.49 -12.47
CA LYS A 204 10.35 9.34 -12.67
C LYS A 204 10.29 8.52 -11.38
N GLY A 205 9.11 8.50 -10.75
CA GLY A 205 8.84 7.66 -9.58
C GLY A 205 8.54 6.22 -9.97
N TRP A 206 8.35 5.36 -8.96
CA TRP A 206 8.06 3.93 -9.15
C TRP A 206 6.97 3.36 -8.24
N GLY A 207 6.25 4.22 -7.53
CA GLY A 207 5.19 3.81 -6.60
C GLY A 207 3.85 3.61 -7.30
N LEU A 208 2.81 3.30 -6.50
CA LEU A 208 1.49 2.93 -7.00
C LEU A 208 0.90 3.97 -7.96
N ARG A 209 1.11 5.27 -7.70
CA ARG A 209 0.67 6.36 -8.57
C ARG A 209 1.12 6.16 -10.02
N GLN A 210 2.40 5.87 -10.24
CA GLN A 210 2.95 5.70 -11.60
C GLN A 210 2.37 4.46 -12.29
N VAL A 211 2.13 3.39 -11.53
CA VAL A 211 1.51 2.17 -12.07
C VAL A 211 0.11 2.47 -12.58
N LEU A 212 -0.70 3.19 -11.80
CA LEU A 212 -2.07 3.56 -12.16
C LEU A 212 -2.12 4.58 -13.31
N GLU A 213 -1.23 5.58 -13.30
CA GLU A 213 -1.11 6.58 -14.37
C GLU A 213 -0.72 5.97 -15.72
N ASN A 214 0.04 4.88 -15.72
CA ASN A 214 0.47 4.18 -16.93
C ASN A 214 -0.57 3.17 -17.46
N MET A 215 -1.72 3.02 -16.80
CA MET A 215 -2.83 2.19 -17.28
C MET A 215 -3.89 3.05 -18.00
N THR A 216 -4.53 2.48 -19.02
CA THR A 216 -5.55 3.15 -19.86
C THR A 216 -6.72 2.25 -20.27
N GLY A 217 -6.65 0.95 -19.98
CA GLY A 217 -7.69 -0.01 -20.36
C GLY A 217 -9.01 0.22 -19.63
N LYS A 218 -10.08 -0.42 -20.09
CA LYS A 218 -11.44 -0.24 -19.51
C LYS A 218 -12.08 -1.54 -19.04
N GLU A 219 -11.58 -2.69 -19.50
CA GLU A 219 -12.10 -4.00 -19.13
C GLU A 219 -11.77 -4.33 -17.66
N ILE A 220 -12.76 -4.80 -16.92
CA ILE A 220 -12.63 -5.12 -15.49
C ILE A 220 -12.11 -6.55 -15.25
N GLY A 221 -11.92 -6.91 -13.97
CA GLY A 221 -11.57 -8.26 -13.58
C GLY A 221 -10.13 -8.62 -13.93
N ASN A 222 -9.91 -9.82 -14.45
CA ASN A 222 -8.55 -10.32 -14.70
C ASN A 222 -7.78 -9.48 -15.74
N THR A 223 -8.47 -8.85 -16.68
CA THR A 223 -7.86 -7.96 -17.68
C THR A 223 -7.27 -6.72 -17.00
N ALA A 224 -8.00 -6.11 -16.06
CA ALA A 224 -7.48 -5.01 -15.24
C ALA A 224 -6.24 -5.41 -14.45
N LEU A 225 -6.22 -6.61 -13.85
CA LEU A 225 -5.06 -7.10 -13.10
C LEU A 225 -3.88 -7.46 -13.97
N THR A 226 -4.12 -7.97 -15.18
CA THR A 226 -3.06 -8.24 -16.16
C THR A 226 -2.38 -6.93 -16.57
N GLU A 227 -3.18 -5.90 -16.86
CA GLU A 227 -2.66 -4.57 -17.16
C GLU A 227 -1.91 -3.95 -15.97
N PHE A 228 -2.45 -4.07 -14.75
CA PHE A 228 -1.79 -3.61 -13.53
C PHE A 228 -0.43 -4.28 -13.33
N SER A 229 -0.38 -5.62 -13.47
CA SER A 229 0.85 -6.40 -13.39
C SER A 229 1.88 -5.96 -14.43
N ASN A 230 1.46 -5.76 -15.68
CA ASN A 230 2.35 -5.30 -16.75
C ASN A 230 2.83 -3.86 -16.52
N SER A 231 1.96 -2.97 -16.06
CA SER A 231 2.29 -1.59 -15.72
C SER A 231 3.31 -1.53 -14.57
N ALA A 232 3.09 -2.30 -13.51
CA ALA A 232 4.02 -2.44 -12.39
C ALA A 232 5.41 -2.89 -12.85
N LYS A 233 5.50 -3.90 -13.73
CA LYS A 233 6.78 -4.34 -14.30
C LYS A 233 7.45 -3.26 -15.13
N SER A 234 6.71 -2.59 -16.00
CA SER A 234 7.22 -1.50 -16.85
C SER A 234 7.79 -0.35 -16.01
N VAL A 235 7.09 0.05 -14.96
CA VAL A 235 7.54 1.07 -14.02
C VAL A 235 8.86 0.66 -13.33
N LEU A 236 8.99 -0.61 -12.93
CA LEU A 236 10.21 -1.10 -12.29
C LEU A 236 11.38 -1.29 -13.27
N GLU A 237 11.11 -1.66 -14.51
CA GLU A 237 12.12 -1.63 -15.59
C GLU A 237 12.62 -0.20 -15.84
N GLN A 238 11.70 0.77 -15.90
CA GLN A 238 12.05 2.18 -16.05
C GLN A 238 12.88 2.68 -14.87
N ARG A 239 12.54 2.29 -13.64
CA ARG A 239 13.35 2.60 -12.45
C ARG A 239 14.78 2.10 -12.62
N VAL A 240 14.98 0.83 -12.96
CA VAL A 240 16.32 0.24 -13.14
C VAL A 240 17.09 0.96 -14.24
N LYS A 241 16.44 1.26 -15.37
CA LYS A 241 17.06 2.01 -16.49
C LYS A 241 17.52 3.41 -16.08
N ASN A 242 16.82 4.06 -15.15
CA ASN A 242 17.17 5.41 -14.68
C ASN A 242 18.09 5.42 -13.45
N SER A 243 18.35 4.27 -12.82
CA SER A 243 19.19 4.19 -11.63
C SER A 243 20.66 4.37 -11.96
N ASP A 244 21.44 4.91 -11.01
CA ASP A 244 22.90 4.90 -11.09
C ASP A 244 23.38 3.43 -11.22
N PRO A 245 24.13 3.06 -12.28
CA PRO A 245 24.66 1.71 -12.46
C PRO A 245 25.41 1.15 -11.23
N LYS A 246 26.04 2.01 -10.42
CA LYS A 246 26.73 1.61 -9.17
C LYS A 246 25.81 1.00 -8.13
N ARG A 247 24.51 1.33 -8.15
CA ARG A 247 23.50 0.72 -7.27
C ARG A 247 23.18 -0.72 -7.67
N ASN A 248 23.45 -1.08 -8.93
CA ASN A 248 23.21 -2.40 -9.51
C ASN A 248 21.79 -2.92 -9.20
N GLU A 249 20.76 -2.09 -9.41
CA GLU A 249 19.38 -2.48 -9.11
C GLU A 249 18.87 -3.62 -10.02
N LEU A 250 19.52 -3.84 -11.16
CA LEU A 250 19.20 -4.92 -12.10
C LEU A 250 19.16 -6.29 -11.44
N LYS A 251 20.01 -6.53 -10.43
CA LYS A 251 20.04 -7.80 -9.68
C LYS A 251 18.71 -8.13 -8.98
N TRP A 252 17.89 -7.13 -8.66
CA TRP A 252 16.60 -7.31 -8.00
C TRP A 252 15.42 -7.37 -8.97
N LEU A 253 15.58 -6.90 -10.22
CA LEU A 253 14.49 -6.72 -11.17
C LEU A 253 13.73 -8.01 -11.45
N LEU A 254 14.43 -9.15 -11.56
CA LEU A 254 13.78 -10.45 -11.78
C LEU A 254 12.84 -10.81 -10.63
N GLY A 255 13.30 -10.66 -9.38
CA GLY A 255 12.47 -10.92 -8.19
C GLY A 255 11.28 -9.98 -8.11
N TRP A 256 11.48 -8.70 -8.46
CA TRP A 256 10.40 -7.72 -8.52
C TRP A 256 9.34 -8.07 -9.56
N LYS A 257 9.75 -8.48 -10.77
CA LYS A 257 8.83 -8.93 -11.82
C LYS A 257 8.04 -10.17 -11.41
N ASN A 258 8.68 -11.10 -10.72
CA ASN A 258 8.02 -12.31 -10.21
C ASN A 258 6.95 -11.94 -9.17
N ARG A 259 7.24 -10.99 -8.27
CA ARG A 259 6.24 -10.46 -7.33
C ARG A 259 5.06 -9.82 -8.09
N CYS A 260 5.32 -8.95 -9.07
CA CYS A 260 4.28 -8.32 -9.88
C CYS A 260 3.42 -9.32 -10.67
N GLU A 261 3.98 -10.46 -11.09
CA GLU A 261 3.24 -11.51 -11.79
C GLU A 261 2.12 -12.11 -10.92
N THR A 262 2.28 -12.12 -9.59
CA THR A 262 1.28 -12.66 -8.66
C THR A 262 -0.02 -11.87 -8.62
N TYR A 263 -0.04 -10.62 -9.11
CA TYR A 263 -1.22 -9.76 -9.05
C TYR A 263 -2.35 -10.22 -9.96
N LYS A 264 -2.01 -10.82 -11.12
CA LYS A 264 -3.00 -11.34 -12.08
C LYS A 264 -3.30 -12.83 -11.91
N ASN A 265 -2.71 -13.48 -10.91
CA ASN A 265 -2.92 -14.89 -10.64
C ASN A 265 -3.93 -15.06 -9.51
N LYS A 266 -5.02 -15.80 -9.77
CA LYS A 266 -5.95 -16.26 -8.74
C LYS A 266 -5.31 -17.44 -8.02
N LYS A 267 -4.55 -17.21 -6.95
CA LYS A 267 -4.15 -18.24 -6.00
C LYS A 267 -4.63 -17.83 -4.63
#